data_AF-A0A2G8L9G6-F1
#
_entry.id   AF-A0A2G8L9G6-F1
#
_cell.length_a   1.000
_cell.length_b   1.000
_cell.length_c   1.000
_cell.angle_alpha   90.00
_cell.angle_beta   90.00
_cell.angle_gamma   90.00
#
_symmetry.space_group_name_H-M   'P 1'
#
loop_
_entity.id
_entity.type
_entity.pdbx_description
1 polymer ?
#
loop_
_entity_poly.entity_id
_entity_poly.type
_entity_poly.pdbx_seq_one_letter_code
_entity_poly.pdbx_strand_id
1 'polypeptide(L)'
;MCKAFGTEADEAAGHPNQFEARISGPCYLEGFRGNRFNSPFVNATASYHHYADAINYISSIDFSGKNLLLKCVEADFSGDVIVTGVRAIVLLERYITSPYMRLIESEVHFSDIGQYMDQLRNCLQKWSRDPTSLLNGTALLFPNIPPHQDTLQQHLLHEVSQDLEESTHILLGILCAALLGVVEKQLSDHLPVGVFLNPSQMRCPQ
;
A
#
# COMPACT_ATOMS: atom_id res chain seq x y z
N MET A 1 -12.10 -9.21 -0.45
CA MET A 1 -12.65 -8.40 -1.56
C MET A 1 -12.30 -8.92 -2.96
N CYS A 2 -11.02 -9.08 -3.32
CA CYS A 2 -10.58 -9.41 -4.70
C CYS A 2 -11.29 -10.61 -5.37
N LYS A 3 -11.66 -11.66 -4.63
CA LYS A 3 -12.41 -12.81 -5.21
C LYS A 3 -13.93 -12.65 -5.25
N ALA A 4 -14.50 -11.71 -4.49
CA ALA A 4 -15.95 -11.51 -4.42
C ALA A 4 -16.45 -10.59 -5.55
N PHE A 5 -15.60 -9.65 -5.99
CA PHE A 5 -15.92 -8.64 -6.99
C PHE A 5 -14.93 -8.62 -8.17
N GLY A 6 -13.93 -9.51 -8.19
CA GLY A 6 -13.00 -9.63 -9.31
C GLY A 6 -13.60 -10.41 -10.48
N THR A 7 -12.99 -10.27 -11.65
CA THR A 7 -13.42 -10.92 -12.90
C THR A 7 -13.48 -12.46 -12.86
N GLU A 8 -12.81 -13.08 -11.88
CA GLU A 8 -12.78 -14.54 -11.66
C GLU A 8 -13.82 -15.00 -10.61
N ALA A 9 -14.71 -14.12 -10.16
CA ALA A 9 -15.79 -14.45 -9.23
C ALA A 9 -16.94 -15.18 -9.96
N ASP A 10 -17.55 -16.18 -9.31
CA ASP A 10 -18.73 -16.90 -9.81
C ASP A 10 -20.02 -16.47 -9.10
N GLU A 11 -21.19 -16.69 -9.70
CA GLU A 11 -22.49 -16.28 -9.13
C GLU A 11 -22.83 -16.90 -7.77
N ALA A 12 -22.12 -17.95 -7.34
CA ALA A 12 -22.32 -18.60 -6.05
C ALA A 12 -21.51 -17.95 -4.91
N ALA A 13 -20.36 -17.34 -5.24
CA ALA A 13 -19.42 -16.75 -4.29
C ALA A 13 -19.25 -15.23 -4.47
N GLY A 14 -19.58 -14.65 -5.62
CA GLY A 14 -19.41 -13.23 -5.94
C GLY A 14 -20.29 -12.75 -7.08
N HIS A 15 -20.31 -11.43 -7.30
CA HIS A 15 -21.21 -10.81 -8.28
C HIS A 15 -20.53 -9.62 -8.98
N PRO A 16 -19.45 -9.87 -9.75
CA PRO A 16 -18.61 -8.80 -10.30
C PRO A 16 -19.40 -7.88 -11.24
N ASN A 17 -20.20 -8.46 -12.16
CA ASN A 17 -21.01 -7.68 -13.10
C ASN A 17 -22.09 -6.82 -12.42
N GLN A 18 -22.69 -7.32 -11.32
CA GLN A 18 -23.71 -6.57 -10.60
C GLN A 18 -23.11 -5.47 -9.73
N PHE A 19 -21.93 -5.74 -9.17
CA PHE A 19 -21.14 -4.76 -8.44
C PHE A 19 -20.66 -3.65 -9.37
N GLU A 20 -20.10 -3.99 -10.54
CA GLU A 20 -19.69 -3.04 -11.57
C GLU A 20 -20.85 -2.16 -12.07
N ALA A 21 -22.05 -2.71 -12.18
CA ALA A 21 -23.25 -1.94 -12.54
C ALA A 21 -23.71 -0.96 -11.44
N ARG A 22 -23.18 -1.07 -10.22
CA ARG A 22 -23.57 -0.30 -9.03
C ARG A 22 -22.55 0.77 -8.63
N ILE A 23 -21.28 0.58 -8.97
CA ILE A 23 -20.22 1.55 -8.68
C ILE A 23 -20.19 2.68 -9.71
N SER A 24 -19.76 3.86 -9.29
CA SER A 24 -19.58 4.99 -10.20
C SER A 24 -18.16 5.00 -10.75
N GLY A 25 -17.97 4.46 -11.96
CA GLY A 25 -16.67 4.44 -12.63
C GLY A 25 -16.09 3.04 -12.79
N PRO A 26 -14.78 2.91 -13.08
CA PRO A 26 -14.14 1.61 -13.29
C PRO A 26 -14.03 0.81 -11.98
N CYS A 27 -14.16 -0.52 -12.08
CA CYS A 27 -13.66 -1.40 -11.04
C CYS A 27 -12.13 -1.45 -11.12
N TYR A 28 -11.46 -1.12 -10.00
CA TYR A 28 -9.99 -1.04 -9.92
C TYR A 28 -9.38 -2.29 -9.27
N LEU A 29 -10.20 -3.29 -8.94
CA LEU A 29 -9.74 -4.55 -8.37
C LEU A 29 -9.04 -5.38 -9.43
N GLU A 30 -7.80 -5.76 -9.17
CA GLU A 30 -6.98 -6.53 -10.10
C GLU A 30 -6.80 -7.97 -9.64
N GLY A 31 -6.72 -8.88 -10.61
CA GLY A 31 -6.33 -10.26 -10.33
C GLY A 31 -4.88 -10.36 -9.86
N PHE A 32 -4.55 -11.37 -9.05
CA PHE A 32 -3.18 -11.63 -8.57
C PHE A 32 -2.21 -12.20 -9.63
N ARG A 33 -2.42 -11.87 -10.92
CA ARG A 33 -1.57 -12.33 -12.03
C ARG A 33 -0.54 -11.24 -12.37
N GLY A 34 0.74 -11.60 -12.48
CA GLY A 34 1.82 -10.65 -12.82
C GLY A 34 2.70 -10.25 -11.63
N ASN A 35 2.86 -8.94 -11.39
CA ASN A 35 3.71 -8.37 -10.33
C ASN A 35 3.11 -8.62 -8.93
N ARG A 36 3.26 -9.86 -8.44
CA ARG A 36 2.74 -10.31 -7.15
C ARG A 36 3.26 -9.53 -5.95
N PHE A 37 4.37 -8.83 -6.09
CA PHE A 37 4.89 -7.95 -5.05
C PHE A 37 4.03 -6.71 -4.90
N ASN A 38 3.62 -6.10 -6.01
CA ASN A 38 2.81 -4.88 -5.99
C ASN A 38 1.29 -5.15 -5.92
N SER A 39 0.82 -6.31 -6.38
CA SER A 39 -0.61 -6.65 -6.41
C SER A 39 -1.33 -6.45 -5.06
N PRO A 40 -0.76 -6.79 -3.89
CA PRO A 40 -1.42 -6.52 -2.60
C PRO A 40 -1.64 -5.03 -2.33
N PHE A 41 -0.68 -4.18 -2.70
CA PHE A 41 -0.76 -2.74 -2.48
C PHE A 41 -1.78 -2.09 -3.43
N VAL A 42 -1.74 -2.44 -4.71
CA VAL A 42 -2.73 -1.99 -5.70
C VAL A 42 -4.13 -2.42 -5.29
N ASN A 43 -4.31 -3.68 -4.91
CA ASN A 43 -5.61 -4.18 -4.47
C ASN A 43 -6.05 -3.59 -3.13
N ALA A 44 -5.15 -3.22 -2.22
CA ALA A 44 -5.51 -2.49 -1.01
C ALA A 44 -6.06 -1.10 -1.36
N THR A 45 -5.42 -0.39 -2.29
CA THR A 45 -5.89 0.92 -2.79
C THR A 45 -7.28 0.80 -3.39
N ALA A 46 -7.46 -0.13 -4.33
CA ALA A 46 -8.75 -0.38 -4.96
C ALA A 46 -9.80 -0.83 -3.93
N SER A 47 -9.41 -1.62 -2.93
CA SER A 47 -10.35 -2.07 -1.90
C SER A 47 -10.81 -0.94 -0.99
N TYR A 48 -9.92 -0.02 -0.64
CA TYR A 48 -10.27 1.16 0.15
C TYR A 48 -11.16 2.11 -0.65
N HIS A 49 -10.87 2.26 -1.95
CA HIS A 49 -11.67 3.08 -2.85
C HIS A 49 -13.10 2.58 -2.98
N HIS A 50 -13.25 1.27 -3.19
CA HIS A 50 -14.54 0.62 -3.37
C HIS A 50 -15.21 0.23 -2.06
N TYR A 51 -14.69 0.59 -0.89
CA TYR A 51 -15.20 0.09 0.40
C TYR A 51 -16.66 0.49 0.64
N ALA A 52 -16.98 1.78 0.46
CA ALA A 52 -18.33 2.29 0.69
C ALA A 52 -19.31 1.70 -0.32
N ASP A 53 -18.89 1.63 -1.58
CA ASP A 53 -19.66 1.00 -2.66
C ASP A 53 -19.92 -0.49 -2.39
N ALA A 54 -18.92 -1.22 -1.89
CA ALA A 54 -19.03 -2.63 -1.52
C ALA A 54 -20.01 -2.84 -0.36
N ILE A 55 -19.93 -2.03 0.70
CA ILE A 55 -20.88 -2.09 1.81
C ILE A 55 -22.30 -1.79 1.33
N ASN A 56 -22.49 -0.72 0.55
CA ASN A 56 -23.79 -0.34 -0.01
C ASN A 56 -24.36 -1.44 -0.91
N TYR A 57 -23.53 -2.02 -1.75
CA TYR A 57 -23.91 -3.12 -2.62
C TYR A 57 -24.38 -4.34 -1.82
N ILE A 58 -23.55 -4.82 -0.88
CA ILE A 58 -23.85 -6.01 -0.07
C ILE A 58 -25.13 -5.79 0.74
N SER A 59 -25.27 -4.62 1.36
CA SER A 59 -26.45 -4.25 2.17
C SER A 59 -27.74 -4.19 1.35
N SER A 60 -27.65 -3.93 0.04
CA SER A 60 -28.80 -3.75 -0.84
C SER A 60 -29.38 -5.04 -1.42
N ILE A 61 -28.72 -6.18 -1.20
CA ILE A 61 -29.12 -7.46 -1.78
C ILE A 61 -29.57 -8.41 -0.67
N ASP A 62 -30.75 -9.00 -0.86
CA ASP A 62 -31.21 -10.11 -0.03
C ASP A 62 -30.46 -11.40 -0.40
N PHE A 63 -29.27 -11.54 0.15
CA PHE A 63 -28.64 -12.85 0.25
C PHE A 63 -29.37 -13.58 1.36
N SER A 64 -30.31 -14.45 1.01
CA SER A 64 -31.11 -15.35 1.89
C SER A 64 -30.29 -16.30 2.81
N GLY A 65 -29.14 -15.86 3.30
CA GLY A 65 -28.26 -16.53 4.23
C GLY A 65 -27.06 -17.24 3.58
N LYS A 66 -27.07 -17.46 2.26
CA LYS A 66 -26.23 -18.48 1.61
C LYS A 66 -24.86 -18.02 1.12
N ASN A 67 -24.68 -16.75 0.76
CA ASN A 67 -23.39 -16.26 0.29
C ASN A 67 -22.48 -15.89 1.47
N LEU A 68 -21.78 -16.89 2.02
CA LEU A 68 -20.87 -16.70 3.15
C LEU A 68 -19.68 -15.80 2.79
N LEU A 69 -19.24 -15.77 1.53
CA LEU A 69 -18.11 -14.94 1.13
C LEU A 69 -18.46 -13.45 1.26
N LEU A 70 -19.64 -13.03 0.78
CA LEU A 70 -20.07 -11.64 0.88
C LEU A 70 -20.32 -11.21 2.33
N LYS A 71 -20.82 -12.11 3.18
CA LYS A 71 -20.92 -11.85 4.63
C LYS A 71 -19.57 -11.64 5.30
N CYS A 72 -18.57 -12.45 4.94
CA CYS A 72 -17.22 -12.24 5.45
C CYS A 72 -16.66 -10.89 4.97
N VAL A 73 -16.88 -10.53 3.70
CA VAL A 73 -16.44 -9.25 3.15
C VAL A 73 -17.12 -8.06 3.84
N GLU A 74 -18.42 -8.15 4.12
CA GLU A 74 -19.15 -7.14 4.89
C GLU A 74 -18.61 -7.01 6.32
N ALA A 75 -18.39 -8.14 7.00
CA ALA A 75 -17.84 -8.16 8.34
C ALA A 75 -16.43 -7.57 8.40
N ASP A 76 -15.59 -7.89 7.41
CA ASP A 76 -14.25 -7.33 7.28
C ASP A 76 -14.30 -5.81 7.08
N PHE A 77 -15.15 -5.29 6.19
CA PHE A 77 -15.24 -3.85 5.93
C PHE A 77 -15.96 -3.06 7.03
N SER A 78 -16.78 -3.73 7.84
CA SER A 78 -17.41 -3.12 9.02
C SER A 78 -16.46 -3.08 10.22
N GLY A 79 -15.31 -3.74 10.15
CA GLY A 79 -14.33 -3.81 11.23
C GLY A 79 -13.24 -2.75 11.11
N ASP A 80 -13.12 -1.90 12.13
CA ASP A 80 -12.09 -0.83 12.18
C ASP A 80 -10.67 -1.36 12.00
N VAL A 81 -10.38 -2.59 12.44
CA VAL A 81 -9.05 -3.21 12.32
C VAL A 81 -8.66 -3.40 10.85
N ILE A 82 -9.57 -3.92 10.03
CA ILE A 82 -9.29 -4.17 8.61
C ILE A 82 -9.20 -2.84 7.87
N VAL A 83 -10.11 -1.90 8.13
CA VAL A 83 -10.08 -0.57 7.52
C VAL A 83 -8.77 0.17 7.88
N THR A 84 -8.35 0.10 9.14
CA THR A 84 -7.05 0.61 9.61
C THR A 84 -5.89 -0.02 8.84
N GLY A 85 -5.89 -1.35 8.73
CA GLY A 85 -4.87 -2.12 8.03
C GLY A 85 -4.76 -1.74 6.56
N VAL A 86 -5.90 -1.68 5.87
CA VAL A 86 -5.97 -1.29 4.46
C VAL A 86 -5.47 0.15 4.31
N ARG A 87 -5.98 1.11 5.10
CA ARG A 87 -5.55 2.51 5.03
C ARG A 87 -4.04 2.66 5.22
N ALA A 88 -3.46 1.98 6.21
CA ALA A 88 -2.02 2.00 6.46
C ALA A 88 -1.23 1.44 5.26
N ILE A 89 -1.65 0.32 4.67
CA ILE A 89 -1.00 -0.27 3.49
C ILE A 89 -1.05 0.70 2.30
N VAL A 90 -2.18 1.37 2.07
CA VAL A 90 -2.29 2.33 0.95
C VAL A 90 -1.39 3.54 1.16
N LEU A 91 -1.24 4.03 2.39
CA LEU A 91 -0.29 5.11 2.69
C LEU A 91 1.17 4.67 2.47
N LEU A 92 1.52 3.43 2.83
CA LEU A 92 2.84 2.87 2.53
C LEU A 92 3.05 2.71 1.02
N GLU A 93 2.02 2.30 0.28
CA GLU A 93 2.07 2.25 -1.19
C GLU A 93 2.44 3.61 -1.75
N ARG A 94 1.65 4.63 -1.39
CA ARG A 94 1.74 5.97 -1.96
C ARG A 94 3.08 6.62 -1.71
N TYR A 95 3.56 6.53 -0.47
CA TYR A 95 4.71 7.30 -0.01
C TYR A 95 6.01 6.51 0.02
N ILE A 96 5.97 5.18 -0.04
CA ILE A 96 7.16 4.34 0.10
C ILE A 96 7.35 3.41 -1.09
N THR A 97 6.46 2.42 -1.26
CA THR A 97 6.72 1.36 -2.25
C THR A 97 6.60 1.87 -3.68
N SER A 98 5.64 2.75 -3.97
CA SER A 98 5.45 3.32 -5.30
C SER A 98 6.61 4.23 -5.72
N PRO A 99 7.08 5.19 -4.90
CA PRO A 99 8.32 5.93 -5.20
C PRO A 99 9.55 5.02 -5.31
N TYR A 100 9.65 3.97 -4.50
CA TYR A 100 10.74 3.00 -4.57
C TYR A 100 10.74 2.18 -5.86
N MET A 101 9.59 1.71 -6.32
CA MET A 101 9.46 1.02 -7.61
C MET A 101 9.85 1.96 -8.76
N ARG A 102 9.40 3.21 -8.74
CA ARG A 102 9.81 4.22 -9.74
C ARG A 102 11.32 4.49 -9.74
N LEU A 103 11.96 4.47 -8.57
CA LEU A 103 13.41 4.58 -8.48
C LEU A 103 14.08 3.39 -9.19
N ILE A 104 13.62 2.16 -8.93
CA ILE A 104 14.18 0.95 -9.56
C ILE A 104 13.97 0.95 -11.08
N GLU A 105 12.81 1.43 -11.53
CA GLU A 105 12.46 1.51 -12.95
C GLU A 105 13.14 2.68 -13.68
N SER A 106 13.76 3.61 -12.94
CA SER A 106 14.47 4.76 -13.52
C SER A 106 15.90 4.43 -13.93
N GLU A 107 16.49 5.28 -14.78
CA GLU A 107 17.89 5.16 -15.23
C GLU A 107 18.91 5.65 -14.17
N VAL A 108 18.66 5.38 -12.89
CA VAL A 108 19.58 5.74 -11.82
C VAL A 108 20.87 4.94 -11.95
N HIS A 109 22.00 5.65 -11.94
CA HIS A 109 23.30 5.02 -12.04
C HIS A 109 23.57 4.15 -10.79
N PHE A 110 24.14 2.97 -10.98
CA PHE A 110 24.37 2.01 -9.89
C PHE A 110 25.19 2.60 -8.73
N SER A 111 26.13 3.50 -9.01
CA SER A 111 26.92 4.19 -7.97
C SER A 111 26.08 5.03 -7.02
N ASP A 112 24.90 5.45 -7.48
CA ASP A 112 24.04 6.40 -6.78
C ASP A 112 22.93 5.67 -6.02
N ILE A 113 22.84 4.33 -6.11
CA ILE A 113 21.84 3.55 -5.41
C ILE A 113 22.04 3.64 -3.88
N GLY A 114 23.28 3.69 -3.40
CA GLY A 114 23.60 3.74 -1.97
C GLY A 114 22.95 4.92 -1.24
N GLN A 115 22.99 6.13 -1.84
CA GLN A 115 22.34 7.32 -1.26
C GLN A 115 20.81 7.17 -1.16
N TYR A 116 20.17 6.52 -2.13
CA TYR A 116 18.73 6.28 -2.07
C TYR A 116 18.36 5.23 -1.03
N MET A 117 19.18 4.19 -0.85
CA MET A 117 18.96 3.18 0.19
C MET A 117 19.16 3.75 1.59
N ASP A 118 20.16 4.61 1.78
CA ASP A 118 20.33 5.32 3.06
C ASP A 118 19.19 6.31 3.32
N GLN A 119 18.74 7.04 2.29
CA GLN A 119 17.56 7.90 2.38
C GLN A 119 16.30 7.10 2.79
N LEU A 120 16.07 5.93 2.18
CA LEU A 120 14.96 5.04 2.54
C LEU A 120 15.04 4.61 4.00
N ARG A 121 16.21 4.16 4.44
CA ARG A 121 16.46 3.77 5.84
C ARG A 121 16.17 4.94 6.79
N ASN A 122 16.72 6.12 6.52
CA ASN A 122 16.56 7.29 7.38
C ASN A 122 15.09 7.73 7.49
N CYS A 123 14.35 7.70 6.37
CA CYS A 123 12.92 7.99 6.35
C CYS A 123 12.11 6.94 7.15
N LEU A 124 12.39 5.65 6.96
CA LEU A 124 11.73 4.58 7.73
C LEU A 124 12.03 4.69 9.23
N GLN A 125 13.26 5.03 9.62
CA GLN A 125 13.62 5.27 11.00
C GLN A 125 12.84 6.46 11.59
N LYS A 126 12.72 7.56 10.85
CA LYS A 126 11.89 8.70 11.24
C LYS A 126 10.42 8.29 11.42
N TRP A 127 9.83 7.67 10.40
CA TRP A 127 8.40 7.30 10.39
C TRP A 127 8.04 6.18 11.36
N SER A 128 8.99 5.33 11.74
CA SER A 128 8.79 4.35 12.80
C SER A 128 8.53 4.98 14.17
N ARG A 129 9.03 6.21 14.39
CA ARG A 129 8.83 6.98 15.62
C ARG A 129 7.65 7.93 15.50
N ASP A 130 7.53 8.57 14.34
CA ASP A 130 6.48 9.54 14.05
C ASP A 130 6.06 9.47 12.57
N PRO A 131 4.98 8.74 12.25
CA PRO A 131 4.43 8.64 10.90
C PRO A 131 3.49 9.80 10.53
N THR A 132 3.38 10.88 11.32
CA THR A 132 2.45 11.99 11.06
C THR A 132 2.54 12.55 9.64
N SER A 133 3.75 12.65 9.08
CA SER A 133 3.93 13.14 7.70
C SER A 133 3.31 12.22 6.62
N LEU A 134 3.17 10.92 6.90
CA LEU A 134 2.50 9.99 6.00
C LEU A 134 0.99 10.22 6.02
N LEU A 135 0.42 10.45 7.21
CA LEU A 135 -1.02 10.69 7.39
C LEU A 135 -1.48 12.01 6.77
N ASN A 136 -0.75 13.10 7.02
CA ASN A 136 -1.10 14.42 6.49
C ASN A 136 -0.68 14.62 5.01
N GLY A 137 -0.06 13.60 4.43
CA GLY A 137 0.35 13.56 3.03
C GLY A 137 1.53 14.46 2.64
N THR A 138 2.32 14.92 3.61
CA THR A 138 3.52 15.75 3.39
C THR A 138 4.81 14.93 3.25
N ALA A 139 4.73 13.61 3.41
CA ALA A 139 5.87 12.72 3.30
C ALA A 139 6.47 12.71 1.89
N LEU A 140 7.81 12.80 1.83
CA LEU A 140 8.60 12.65 0.62
C LEU A 140 9.72 11.65 0.92
N LEU A 141 9.68 10.48 0.28
CA LEU A 141 10.75 9.49 0.38
C LEU A 141 12.00 9.97 -0.37
N PHE A 142 11.83 10.30 -1.64
CA PHE A 142 12.87 10.84 -2.50
C PHE A 142 12.46 12.22 -3.03
N PRO A 143 13.27 13.28 -2.81
CA PRO A 143 12.91 14.64 -3.25
C PRO A 143 12.59 14.76 -4.74
N ASN A 144 13.26 13.95 -5.58
CA ASN A 144 13.12 13.99 -7.04
C ASN A 144 12.07 13.00 -7.59
N ILE A 145 11.49 12.15 -6.74
CA ILE A 145 10.48 11.17 -7.14
C ILE A 145 9.25 11.40 -6.26
N PRO A 146 8.38 12.35 -6.64
CA PRO A 146 7.22 12.68 -5.83
C PRO A 146 6.26 11.48 -5.74
N PRO A 147 5.47 11.38 -4.66
CA PRO A 147 4.35 10.44 -4.56
C PRO A 147 3.39 10.62 -5.74
N HIS A 148 2.79 9.52 -6.21
CA HIS A 148 1.82 9.63 -7.30
C HIS A 148 0.59 10.41 -6.82
N GLN A 149 0.09 11.31 -7.66
CA GLN A 149 -1.18 11.98 -7.44
C GLN A 149 -2.26 11.22 -8.21
N ASP A 150 -2.52 9.98 -7.79
CA ASP A 150 -3.65 9.23 -8.33
C ASP A 150 -4.96 9.75 -7.72
N THR A 151 -5.98 9.95 -8.55
CA THR A 151 -7.33 10.30 -8.10
C THR A 151 -7.89 9.25 -7.13
N LEU A 152 -7.49 7.98 -7.28
CA LEU A 152 -7.89 6.89 -6.38
C LEU A 152 -7.38 7.04 -4.96
N GLN A 153 -6.32 7.82 -4.75
CA GLN A 153 -5.69 7.97 -3.46
C GLN A 153 -6.03 9.29 -2.78
N GLN A 154 -6.77 10.17 -3.46
CA GLN A 154 -7.13 11.49 -2.92
C GLN A 154 -8.00 11.37 -1.67
N HIS A 155 -8.90 10.38 -1.62
CA HIS A 155 -9.78 10.20 -0.48
C HIS A 155 -9.08 9.73 0.81
N LEU A 156 -7.83 9.25 0.71
CA LEU A 156 -7.09 8.73 1.86
C LEU A 156 -6.72 9.82 2.86
N LEU A 157 -6.64 11.05 2.36
CA LEU A 157 -6.29 12.26 3.09
C LEU A 157 -7.55 13.03 3.54
N HIS A 158 -8.75 12.55 3.25
CA HIS A 158 -9.96 13.12 3.82
C HIS A 158 -10.05 12.82 5.31
N GLU A 159 -10.81 13.66 6.01
CA GLU A 159 -11.09 13.50 7.43
C GLU A 159 -11.74 12.12 7.67
N VAL A 160 -11.18 11.40 8.64
CA VAL A 160 -11.72 10.14 9.16
C VAL A 160 -12.05 10.30 10.64
N SER A 161 -12.67 9.29 11.25
CA SER A 161 -12.85 9.31 12.70
C SER A 161 -11.49 9.37 13.41
N GLN A 162 -11.46 10.05 14.56
CA GLN A 162 -10.25 10.16 15.38
C GLN A 162 -9.69 8.77 15.74
N ASP A 163 -10.56 7.83 16.11
CA ASP A 163 -10.17 6.45 16.46
C ASP A 163 -9.46 5.73 15.29
N LEU A 164 -9.97 5.88 14.06
CA LEU A 164 -9.35 5.31 12.86
C LEU A 164 -8.02 5.99 12.56
N GLU A 165 -7.92 7.31 12.75
CA GLU A 165 -6.67 8.05 12.57
C GLU A 165 -5.58 7.62 13.55
N GLU A 166 -5.90 7.55 14.85
CA GLU A 166 -4.98 7.10 15.90
C GLU A 166 -4.54 5.65 15.67
N SER A 167 -5.48 4.76 15.32
CA SER A 167 -5.16 3.36 15.00
C SER A 167 -4.26 3.25 13.77
N THR A 168 -4.51 4.07 12.74
CA THR A 168 -3.67 4.12 11.53
C THR A 168 -2.27 4.66 11.87
N HIS A 169 -2.19 5.70 12.71
CA HIS A 169 -0.92 6.26 13.17
C HIS A 169 -0.05 5.21 13.86
N ILE A 170 -0.62 4.48 14.83
CA ILE A 170 0.10 3.41 15.54
C ILE A 170 0.58 2.33 14.57
N LEU A 171 -0.32 1.87 13.69
CA LEU A 171 0.00 0.80 12.76
C LEU A 171 1.09 1.20 11.76
N LEU A 172 1.06 2.43 11.25
CA LEU A 172 2.10 2.94 10.35
C LEU A 172 3.49 2.94 11.01
N GLY A 173 3.57 3.35 12.28
CA GLY A 173 4.83 3.30 13.04
C GLY A 173 5.39 1.88 13.15
N ILE A 174 4.52 0.91 13.47
CA ILE A 174 4.87 -0.51 13.55
C ILE A 174 5.34 -1.04 12.18
N LEU A 175 4.61 -0.75 11.11
CA LEU A 175 4.96 -1.20 9.77
C LEU A 175 6.27 -0.57 9.27
N CYS A 176 6.49 0.71 9.54
CA CYS A 176 7.76 1.38 9.21
C CYS A 176 8.93 0.77 9.98
N ALA A 177 8.76 0.42 11.26
CA ALA A 177 9.77 -0.28 12.03
C ALA A 177 10.08 -1.68 11.46
N ALA A 178 9.05 -2.42 11.05
CA ALA A 178 9.21 -3.73 10.42
C ALA A 178 9.94 -3.62 9.08
N LEU A 179 9.56 -2.66 8.22
CA LEU A 179 10.22 -2.38 6.95
C LEU A 179 11.67 -1.95 7.16
N LEU A 180 11.96 -1.12 8.17
CA LEU A 180 13.32 -0.74 8.53
C LEU A 180 14.18 -1.97 8.83
N GLY A 181 13.68 -2.90 9.65
CA GLY A 181 14.41 -4.13 9.97
C GLY A 181 14.68 -5.00 8.73
N VAL A 182 13.75 -5.01 7.75
CA VAL A 182 13.97 -5.68 6.46
C VAL A 182 15.05 -4.96 5.65
N VAL A 183 14.97 -3.63 5.53
CA VAL A 183 15.92 -2.80 4.78
C VAL A 183 17.34 -2.94 5.35
N GLU A 184 17.50 -2.83 6.67
CA GLU A 184 18.81 -2.95 7.33
C GLU A 184 19.42 -4.33 7.17
N LYS A 185 18.59 -5.38 7.12
CA LYS A 185 19.04 -6.75 6.90
C LYS A 185 19.38 -7.05 5.44
N GLN A 186 18.52 -6.65 4.50
CA GLN A 186 18.64 -7.02 3.09
C GLN A 186 19.60 -6.10 2.33
N LEU A 187 19.73 -4.85 2.76
CA LEU A 187 20.55 -3.84 2.11
C LEU A 187 21.79 -3.49 2.93
N SER A 188 22.20 -4.34 3.88
CA SER A 188 23.35 -4.11 4.76
C SER A 188 24.59 -3.68 3.99
N ASP A 189 24.82 -4.25 2.81
CA ASP A 189 25.98 -3.99 1.97
C ASP A 189 25.92 -2.63 1.25
N HIS A 190 24.76 -1.98 1.21
CA HIS A 190 24.55 -0.67 0.58
C HIS A 190 24.33 0.46 1.60
N LEU A 191 24.38 0.17 2.90
CA LEU A 191 24.17 1.12 4.00
C LEU A 191 25.48 1.71 4.52
N PRO A 192 25.50 2.67 5.48
CA PRO A 192 26.70 3.39 5.95
C PRO A 192 27.89 2.55 6.48
N VAL A 193 27.76 1.22 6.53
CA VAL A 193 28.81 0.26 6.93
C VAL A 193 29.00 -0.85 5.86
N GLY A 194 28.28 -0.73 4.76
CA GLY A 194 28.20 -1.71 3.69
C GLY A 194 29.30 -1.54 2.65
N VAL A 195 29.70 -2.68 2.08
CA VAL A 195 30.81 -2.77 1.12
C VAL A 195 30.56 -1.92 -0.14
N PHE A 196 29.31 -1.77 -0.57
CA PHE A 196 28.89 -1.09 -1.80
C PHE A 196 28.39 0.34 -1.62
N LEU A 197 28.58 0.97 -0.45
CA LEU A 197 28.19 2.37 -0.26
C LEU A 197 28.96 3.34 -1.18
N ASN A 198 30.23 3.05 -1.45
CA ASN A 198 31.08 3.81 -2.37
C ASN A 198 31.80 2.86 -3.35
N PRO A 199 31.14 2.36 -4.40
CA PRO A 199 31.74 1.44 -5.36
C PRO A 199 32.98 2.02 -6.05
N SER A 200 33.02 3.34 -6.22
CA SER A 200 34.16 4.09 -6.77
C SER A 200 35.43 4.04 -5.90
N GLN A 201 35.34 3.62 -4.64
CA GLN A 201 36.48 3.44 -3.73
C GLN A 201 36.97 1.99 -3.66
N MET A 202 36.20 1.02 -4.17
CA MET A 202 36.64 -0.37 -4.27
C MET A 202 37.59 -0.52 -5.46
N ARG A 203 38.89 -0.42 -5.20
CA ARG A 203 39.93 -0.79 -6.17
C ARG A 203 39.85 -2.29 -6.42
N CYS A 204 39.75 -2.70 -7.68
CA CYS A 204 40.00 -4.08 -8.05
C CYS A 204 41.42 -4.47 -7.59
N PRO A 205 41.62 -5.59 -6.89
CA PRO A 205 42.96 -6.13 -6.70
C PRO A 205 43.54 -6.43 -8.08
N GLN A 206 44.66 -5.77 -8.41
CA GLN A 206 45.50 -6.12 -9.56
C GLN A 206 46.37 -7.32 -9.22
#